data_AF-A0A4S2FQ68-F1
#
_entry.id   AF-A0A4S2FQ68-F1
#
_cell.length_a   1.000
_cell.length_b   1.000
_cell.length_c   1.000
_cell.angle_alpha   90.00
_cell.angle_beta   90.00
_cell.angle_gamma   90.00
#
_symmetry.space_group_name_H-M   'P 1'
#
loop_
_entity.id
_entity.type
_entity.pdbx_description
1 polymer ?
#
loop_
_entity_poly.entity_id
_entity_poly.type
_entity_poly.pdbx_seq_one_letter_code
_entity_poly.pdbx_strand_id
1 'polypeptide(L)' 'MKELIEQISTLGDTFIRNAETQLDKGNKAAGLRARRASLELEPLLKRFRKLSLDASNNKD' A
#
# COMPACT_ATOMS: atom_id res chain seq x y z
N MET A 1 10.70 9.96 4.64
CA MET A 1 9.48 9.92 3.81
C MET A 1 9.71 9.24 2.47
N LYS A 2 10.84 9.46 1.78
CA LYS A 2 11.20 8.79 0.51
C LYS A 2 11.09 7.27 0.56
N GLU A 3 11.76 6.61 1.51
CA GLU A 3 11.71 5.14 1.68
C GLU A 3 10.28 4.62 1.95
N LEU A 4 9.49 5.37 2.72
CA LEU A 4 8.09 5.03 3.00
C LEU A 4 7.24 5.07 1.72
N ILE A 5 7.45 6.08 0.87
CA ILE A 5 6.78 6.19 -0.43
C ILE A 5 7.17 5.02 -1.34
N GLU A 6 8.45 4.65 -1.36
CA GLU A 6 8.95 3.52 -2.16
C GLU A 6 8.36 2.18 -1.70
N GLN A 7 8.27 1.95 -0.37
CA GLN A 7 7.62 0.78 0.20
C GLN A 7 6.12 0.73 -0.15
N ILE A 8 5.41 1.86 -0.05
CA ILE A 8 4.00 1.97 -0.42
C ILE A 8 3.81 1.67 -1.92
N SER A 9 4.67 2.22 -2.79
CA SER A 9 4.59 1.96 -4.24
C SER A 9 4.75 0.47 -4.54
N THR A 10 5.76 -0.17 -3.97
CA THR A 10 6.07 -1.59 -4.22
C THR A 10 4.94 -2.51 -3.75
N LEU A 11 4.41 -2.26 -2.55
CA LEU A 11 3.28 -3.04 -2.02
C LEU A 11 1.98 -2.73 -2.77
N GLY A 12 1.79 -1.48 -3.22
CA GLY A 12 0.67 -1.06 -4.06
C GLY A 12 0.63 -1.83 -5.37
N ASP A 13 1.75 -1.90 -6.07
CA ASP A 13 1.87 -2.67 -7.32
C ASP A 13 1.59 -4.16 -7.10
N THR A 14 2.09 -4.70 -5.98
CA THR A 14 1.84 -6.10 -5.59
C THR A 14 0.37 -6.35 -5.30
N PHE A 15 -0.30 -5.42 -4.62
CA PHE A 15 -1.73 -5.50 -4.34
C PHE A 15 -2.54 -5.49 -5.65
N ILE A 16 -2.33 -4.48 -6.51
CA ILE A 16 -3.09 -4.31 -7.76
C ILE A 16 -2.93 -5.52 -8.67
N ARG A 17 -1.69 -5.95 -8.94
CA ARG A 17 -1.42 -7.11 -9.82
C ARG A 17 -2.13 -8.38 -9.35
N ASN A 18 -2.10 -8.64 -8.04
CA ASN A 18 -2.74 -9.84 -7.49
C ASN A 18 -4.28 -9.71 -7.47
N ALA A 19 -4.82 -8.51 -7.21
CA ALA A 19 -6.25 -8.24 -7.25
C ALA A 19 -6.81 -8.39 -8.67
N GLU A 20 -6.14 -7.85 -9.68
CA GLU A 20 -6.49 -8.02 -11.10
C GLU A 20 -6.44 -9.50 -11.50
N THR A 21 -5.37 -10.21 -11.11
CA THR A 21 -5.27 -11.66 -11.38
C THR A 21 -6.40 -12.45 -10.72
N GLN A 22 -6.85 -12.07 -9.52
CA GLN A 22 -8.01 -12.67 -8.88
C GLN A 22 -9.29 -12.37 -9.67
N LEU A 23 -9.49 -11.12 -10.09
CA LEU A 23 -10.68 -10.67 -10.81
C LEU A 23 -10.81 -11.37 -12.18
N ASP A 24 -9.74 -11.37 -12.96
CA ASP A 24 -9.75 -11.83 -14.34
C ASP A 24 -9.79 -13.36 -14.44
N LYS A 25 -9.11 -14.06 -13.53
CA LYS A 25 -8.88 -15.52 -13.62
C LYS A 25 -9.53 -16.32 -12.50
N GLY A 26 -10.26 -15.69 -11.57
CA GLY A 26 -10.81 -16.34 -10.39
C GLY A 26 -9.74 -16.93 -9.47
N ASN A 27 -8.49 -16.46 -9.54
CA ASN A 27 -7.36 -17.06 -8.84
C ASN A 27 -7.41 -16.76 -7.32
N LYS A 28 -7.85 -17.74 -6.53
CA LYS A 28 -7.97 -17.62 -5.06
C LYS A 28 -6.64 -17.34 -4.35
N ALA A 29 -5.53 -17.91 -4.84
CA ALA A 29 -4.22 -17.67 -4.25
C ALA A 29 -3.71 -16.25 -4.52
N ALA A 30 -4.02 -15.68 -5.68
CA ALA A 30 -3.79 -14.27 -5.97
C ALA A 30 -4.61 -13.39 -5.01
N GLY A 31 -5.88 -13.73 -4.77
CA GLY A 31 -6.71 -12.99 -3.81
C GLY A 31 -6.20 -13.00 -2.37
N LEU A 32 -5.70 -14.16 -1.90
CA LEU A 32 -5.05 -14.23 -0.59
C LEU A 32 -3.81 -13.32 -0.51
N ARG A 33 -3.00 -13.28 -1.57
CA ARG A 33 -1.83 -12.39 -1.64
C ARG A 33 -2.21 -10.92 -1.70
N ALA A 34 -3.24 -10.55 -2.47
CA ALA A 34 -3.78 -9.19 -2.50
C ALA A 34 -4.24 -8.76 -1.10
N ARG A 35 -4.96 -9.62 -0.38
CA ARG A 35 -5.39 -9.33 1.00
C ARG A 35 -4.21 -9.14 1.96
N ARG A 36 -3.13 -9.92 1.83
CA ARG A 36 -1.93 -9.73 2.67
C ARG A 36 -1.25 -8.39 2.37
N ALA A 37 -1.04 -8.08 1.08
CA ALA A 37 -0.48 -6.80 0.67
C ALA A 37 -1.32 -5.60 1.13
N SER A 38 -2.66 -5.71 1.11
CA SER A 38 -3.53 -4.63 1.61
C SER A 38 -3.40 -4.42 3.12
N LEU A 39 -3.25 -5.49 3.91
CA LEU A 39 -3.05 -5.40 5.36
C LEU A 39 -1.69 -4.77 5.70
N GLU A 40 -0.66 -5.04 4.91
CA GLU A 40 0.66 -4.43 5.06
C GLU A 40 0.68 -2.96 4.61
N LEU A 41 -0.10 -2.59 3.59
CA LEU A 41 -0.23 -1.21 3.10
C LEU A 41 -0.91 -0.28 4.11
N GLU A 42 -1.95 -0.73 4.81
CA GLU A 42 -2.74 0.11 5.71
C GLU A 42 -1.91 0.91 6.73
N PRO A 43 -1.03 0.31 7.55
CA PRO A 43 -0.23 1.07 8.52
C PRO A 43 0.76 2.02 7.83
N LEU A 44 1.29 1.68 6.66
CA LEU A 44 2.21 2.53 5.91
C LEU A 44 1.51 3.79 5.39
N LEU A 45 0.30 3.65 4.85
CA LEU A 45 -0.54 4.77 4.41
C LEU A 45 -0.89 5.69 5.58
N LYS A 46 -1.25 5.13 6.74
CA LYS A 46 -1.51 5.91 7.97
C LYS A 46 -0.25 6.66 8.43
N ARG A 47 0.91 6.00 8.42
CA ARG A 47 2.20 6.64 8.76
C ARG A 47 2.53 7.78 7.80
N PHE A 48 2.31 7.57 6.50
CA PHE A 48 2.53 8.60 5.49
C PHE A 48 1.63 9.82 5.73
N ARG A 49 0.34 9.59 6.01
CA ARG A 49 -0.60 10.67 6.35
C ARG A 49 -0.13 11.48 7.55
N LYS A 50 0.27 10.81 8.64
CA LYS A 50 0.77 11.48 9.84
C LYS A 50 2.00 12.35 9.54
N LEU A 51 3.02 11.77 8.90
CA LEU A 51 4.24 12.50 8.56
C LEU A 51 3.98 13.68 7.61
N SER A 52 3.01 13.57 6.71
CA SER A 52 2.64 14.64 5.79
C SER A 52 1.96 15.81 6.52
N LEU A 53 1.12 15.52 7.51
CA LEU A 53 0.51 16.55 8.37
C LEU A 53 1.56 17.23 9.25
N ASP A 54 2.44 16.46 9.88
CA ASP A 54 3.52 16.99 10.71
C ASP A 54 4.45 17.92 9.89
N ALA A 55 4.79 17.53 8.66
CA ALA A 55 5.59 18.37 7.74
C ALA A 55 4.86 19.64 7.27
N SER A 56 3.52 19.63 7.24
CA SER A 56 2.72 20.80 6.87
C SER A 56 2.54 21.77 8.05
N ASN A 57 2.47 21.25 9.27
CA ASN A 57 2.30 22.02 10.50
C ASN A 57 3.62 22.60 11.04
N ASN A 58 4.76 21.98 10.72
CA ASN A 58 6.10 22.46 11.13
C ASN A 58 6.72 23.45 10.11
N LYS A 59 5.90 24.16 9.35
CA LYS A 59 6.36 25.32 8.57
C LYS A 59 6.24 26.54 9.47
N ASP A 60 7.37 27.02 9.98
CA ASP A 60 7.53 28.41 10.44
C ASP A 60 7.24 29.40 9.29
#